data_AF-A0A2C6LHT1-F1
#
_entry.id   AF-A0A2C6LHT1-F1
#
_cell.length_a   1.000
_cell.length_b   1.000
_cell.length_c   1.000
_cell.angle_alpha   90.00
_cell.angle_beta   90.00
_cell.angle_gamma   90.00
#
_symmetry.space_group_name_H-M   'P 1'
#
loop_
_entity.id
_entity.type
_entity.pdbx_description
1 polymer ?
#
loop_
_entity_poly.entity_id
_entity_poly.type
_entity_poly.pdbx_seq_one_letter_code
_entity_poly.pdbx_strand_id
1 'polypeptide(L)'
;MEAGKAMEKKRVEARVVFKSTPGFRGGNAIFPENSLVIEIQPEHKIRLEVNRKVAGSGTDLESGSLSMDVKPESKRLPDAYERLILDVMNSDKRNFVRTDELRESWRIFTPVLQKLDEKKVKPLPYPFGTPGPDGAVGTLRKALEKPRVLRGSPHSNGKSPSKFSLRSTLSGIVN
;
A
#
# COMPACT_ATOMS: atom_id res chain seq x y z
N MET A 1 9.42 -1.35 -3.01
CA MET A 1 9.98 -0.28 -2.16
C MET A 1 10.68 0.69 -3.09
N GLU A 2 10.45 1.99 -2.90
CA GLU A 2 11.12 3.05 -3.66
C GLU A 2 11.86 3.95 -2.67
N ALA A 3 13.09 4.30 -3.01
CA ALA A 3 13.91 5.24 -2.26
C ALA A 3 14.82 5.99 -3.25
N GLY A 4 14.98 7.29 -3.05
CA GLY A 4 15.75 8.15 -3.95
C GLY A 4 16.25 9.41 -3.24
N LYS A 5 17.31 10.01 -3.78
CA LYS A 5 17.88 11.29 -3.31
C LYS A 5 17.69 12.33 -4.43
N ALA A 6 17.81 13.62 -4.11
CA ALA A 6 17.67 14.71 -5.10
C ALA A 6 16.32 14.69 -5.84
N MET A 7 15.29 14.16 -5.19
CA MET A 7 13.92 14.09 -5.69
C MET A 7 13.23 15.45 -5.53
N GLU A 8 12.16 15.70 -6.28
CA GLU A 8 11.34 16.92 -6.20
C GLU A 8 10.94 17.29 -4.76
N LYS A 9 10.55 16.29 -3.96
CA LYS A 9 10.03 16.50 -2.59
C LYS A 9 10.63 15.48 -1.63
N LYS A 10 10.93 15.95 -0.41
CA LYS A 10 11.23 15.05 0.72
C LYS A 10 9.92 14.43 1.19
N ARG A 11 9.78 13.12 1.03
CA ARG A 11 8.58 12.38 1.45
C ARG A 11 8.99 11.03 2.02
N VAL A 12 8.39 10.67 3.15
CA VAL A 12 8.46 9.32 3.71
C VAL A 12 7.04 8.88 3.95
N GLU A 13 6.57 7.90 3.18
CA GLU A 13 5.20 7.41 3.24
C GLU A 13 5.15 5.88 3.20
N ALA A 14 4.14 5.32 3.85
CA ALA A 14 3.72 3.95 3.67
C ALA A 14 2.30 3.96 3.11
N ARG A 15 2.08 3.29 1.97
CA ARG A 15 0.77 3.16 1.34
C ARG A 15 0.33 1.70 1.32
N VAL A 16 -0.87 1.46 1.86
CA VAL A 16 -1.56 0.17 1.79
C VAL A 16 -2.74 0.33 0.83
N VAL A 17 -2.70 -0.38 -0.28
CA VAL A 17 -3.79 -0.40 -1.26
C VAL A 17 -4.67 -1.62 -0.99
N PHE A 18 -5.97 -1.39 -0.77
CA PHE A 18 -6.94 -2.45 -0.54
C PHE A 18 -7.42 -3.01 -1.88
N LYS A 19 -7.83 -4.29 -1.86
CA LYS A 19 -8.43 -4.90 -3.06
C LYS A 19 -9.69 -4.14 -3.45
N SER A 20 -9.90 -3.97 -4.76
CA SER A 20 -11.17 -3.45 -5.27
C SER A 20 -12.36 -4.26 -4.72
N THR A 21 -13.37 -3.55 -4.22
CA THR A 21 -14.58 -4.17 -3.67
C THR A 21 -15.54 -4.42 -4.83
N PRO A 22 -16.07 -5.65 -4.99
CA PRO A 22 -17.09 -5.90 -6.00
C PRO A 22 -18.31 -5.00 -5.74
N GLY A 23 -18.74 -4.27 -6.75
CA GLY A 23 -19.79 -3.26 -6.62
C GLY A 23 -21.10 -3.81 -6.06
N PHE A 24 -21.79 -2.99 -5.26
CA PHE A 24 -23.06 -3.34 -4.59
C PHE A 24 -24.24 -3.61 -5.55
N ARG A 25 -24.09 -3.49 -6.88
CA ARG A 25 -25.20 -3.71 -7.83
C ARG A 25 -24.74 -4.36 -9.12
N GLY A 26 -24.34 -5.63 -9.09
CA GLY A 26 -24.38 -6.58 -10.23
C GLY A 26 -23.86 -6.12 -11.60
N GLY A 27 -23.11 -5.03 -11.65
CA GLY A 27 -22.71 -4.34 -12.85
C GLY A 27 -21.20 -4.12 -12.79
N ASN A 28 -20.58 -4.13 -13.96
CA ASN A 28 -19.14 -4.01 -14.17
C ASN A 28 -18.59 -2.61 -13.82
N ALA A 29 -19.15 -1.93 -12.81
CA ALA A 29 -18.60 -0.70 -12.28
C ALA A 29 -17.33 -1.03 -11.49
N ILE A 30 -16.18 -0.74 -12.10
CA ILE A 30 -14.87 -0.85 -11.44
C ILE A 30 -14.71 0.42 -10.61
N PHE A 31 -14.82 0.29 -9.29
CA PHE A 31 -14.54 1.39 -8.37
C PHE A 31 -13.03 1.47 -8.09
N PRO A 32 -12.51 2.69 -7.90
CA PRO A 32 -11.12 2.88 -7.50
C PRO A 32 -10.87 2.18 -6.15
N GLU A 33 -9.66 1.67 -5.99
CA GLU A 33 -9.26 0.94 -4.78
C GLU A 33 -9.16 1.90 -3.59
N ASN A 34 -9.67 1.48 -2.43
CA ASN A 34 -9.43 2.23 -1.21
C ASN A 34 -7.94 2.17 -0.86
N SER A 35 -7.39 3.21 -0.24
CA SER A 35 -5.99 3.20 0.18
C SER A 35 -5.78 3.89 1.52
N LEU A 36 -4.92 3.31 2.36
CA LEU A 36 -4.44 3.91 3.60
C LEU A 36 -3.03 4.45 3.38
N VAL A 37 -2.85 5.75 3.59
CA VAL A 37 -1.59 6.46 3.43
C VAL A 37 -1.15 6.95 4.79
N ILE A 38 0.02 6.48 5.23
CA ILE A 38 0.68 6.93 6.45
C ILE A 38 1.87 7.77 6.01
N GLU A 39 1.73 9.09 6.12
CA GLU A 39 2.78 10.06 5.81
C GLU A 39 3.61 10.30 7.06
N ILE A 40 4.83 9.75 7.11
CA ILE A 40 5.74 9.86 8.26
C ILE A 40 6.46 11.21 8.27
N GLN A 41 6.89 11.71 7.12
CA GLN A 41 7.47 13.05 6.97
C GLN A 41 7.07 13.62 5.61
N PRO A 42 6.80 14.93 5.48
CA PRO A 42 7.02 15.99 6.48
C PRO A 42 5.84 16.27 7.42
N GLU A 43 4.60 16.00 6.99
CA GLU A 43 3.40 16.50 7.68
C GLU A 43 2.93 15.62 8.86
N HIS A 44 3.41 14.38 8.98
CA HIS A 44 2.94 13.43 10.00
C HIS A 44 1.41 13.25 9.95
N LYS A 45 0.90 12.67 8.87
CA LYS A 45 -0.53 12.61 8.56
C LYS A 45 -0.95 11.18 8.23
N ILE A 46 -2.15 10.80 8.66
CA ILE A 46 -2.79 9.56 8.23
C ILE A 46 -3.97 9.93 7.35
N ARG A 47 -4.02 9.38 6.14
CA ARG A 47 -5.09 9.59 5.17
C ARG A 47 -5.70 8.27 4.74
N LEU A 48 -7.02 8.20 4.75
CA LEU A 48 -7.79 7.09 4.22
C LEU A 48 -8.56 7.58 2.99
N GLU A 49 -8.17 7.09 1.82
CA GLU A 49 -8.87 7.28 0.55
C GLU A 49 -9.93 6.20 0.43
N VAL A 50 -11.21 6.58 0.45
CA VAL A 50 -12.36 5.67 0.46
C VAL A 50 -13.45 6.14 -0.48
N ASN A 51 -14.12 5.19 -1.13
CA ASN A 51 -15.28 5.48 -1.94
C ASN A 51 -16.46 5.89 -1.05
N ARG A 52 -17.06 7.04 -1.34
CA ARG A 52 -18.26 7.57 -0.68
C ARG A 52 -19.36 7.83 -1.71
N LYS A 53 -20.61 7.78 -1.27
CA LYS A 53 -21.75 8.13 -2.13
C LYS A 53 -21.73 9.63 -2.43
N VAL A 54 -21.91 9.99 -3.70
CA VAL A 54 -22.14 11.39 -4.11
C VAL A 54 -23.46 11.87 -3.51
N ALA A 55 -23.46 13.06 -2.92
CA ALA A 55 -24.68 13.66 -2.37
C ALA A 55 -25.68 13.95 -3.51
N GLY A 56 -26.80 13.22 -3.53
CA GLY A 56 -27.81 13.31 -4.57
C GLY A 56 -28.76 12.10 -4.58
N SER A 57 -29.70 12.10 -5.51
CA SER A 57 -30.65 11.00 -5.75
C SER A 57 -30.03 9.81 -6.50
N GLY A 58 -28.82 9.98 -7.06
CA GLY A 58 -28.08 8.93 -7.76
C GLY A 58 -27.45 7.87 -6.84
N THR A 59 -26.89 6.83 -7.46
CA THR A 59 -26.10 5.77 -6.78
C THR A 59 -24.61 5.85 -7.12
N ASP A 60 -24.17 7.00 -7.60
CA ASP A 60 -22.78 7.20 -7.99
C ASP A 60 -21.87 7.27 -6.76
N LEU A 61 -20.70 6.66 -6.88
CA LEU A 61 -19.65 6.69 -5.86
C LEU A 61 -18.51 7.56 -6.37
N GLU A 62 -18.01 8.43 -5.49
CA GLU A 62 -16.80 9.22 -5.70
C GLU A 62 -15.73 8.85 -4.68
N SER A 63 -14.47 9.06 -5.01
CA SER A 63 -13.38 8.90 -4.04
C SER A 63 -13.35 10.08 -3.08
N GLY A 64 -13.58 9.81 -1.80
CA GLY A 64 -13.39 10.74 -0.70
C GLY A 64 -12.07 10.52 0.03
N SER A 65 -11.60 11.55 0.73
CA SER A 65 -10.43 11.45 1.62
C SER A 65 -10.81 11.81 3.04
N LEU A 66 -10.60 10.87 3.98
CA LEU A 66 -10.57 11.16 5.41
C LEU A 66 -9.12 11.37 5.82
N SER A 67 -8.84 12.39 6.62
CA SER A 67 -7.46 12.68 7.00
C SER A 67 -7.36 13.15 8.44
N MET A 68 -6.35 12.66 9.16
CA MET A 68 -6.03 13.01 10.54
C MET A 68 -4.58 13.43 10.62
N ASP A 69 -4.35 14.63 11.15
CA ASP A 69 -3.00 15.11 11.44
C ASP A 69 -2.55 14.52 12.79
N VAL A 70 -1.38 13.87 12.82
CA VAL A 70 -0.85 13.16 13.99
C VAL A 70 -0.04 14.10 14.88
N LYS A 71 0.38 15.24 14.35
CA LYS A 71 1.16 16.22 15.10
C LYS A 71 0.27 16.88 16.16
N PRO A 72 0.61 16.77 17.46
CA PRO A 72 -0.15 17.45 18.50
C PRO A 72 0.05 18.96 18.40
N GLU A 73 -1.05 19.73 18.47
CA GLU A 73 -1.02 21.19 18.35
C GLU A 73 -0.20 21.87 19.46
N SER A 74 -0.12 21.25 20.65
CA SER A 74 0.40 21.88 21.86
C SER A 74 1.73 21.30 22.38
N LYS A 75 2.29 20.26 21.73
CA LYS A 75 3.52 19.60 22.21
C LYS A 75 4.54 19.38 21.11
N ARG A 76 5.80 19.65 21.42
CA ARG A 76 6.93 19.26 20.58
C ARG A 76 6.98 17.73 20.51
N LEU A 77 7.04 17.19 19.29
CA LEU A 77 7.38 15.78 19.07
C LEU A 77 8.86 15.60 19.40
N PRO A 78 9.23 14.61 20.24
CA PRO A 78 10.64 14.32 20.50
C PRO A 78 11.32 13.87 19.20
N ASP A 79 12.58 14.25 19.05
CA ASP A 79 13.40 13.77 17.93
C ASP A 79 13.64 12.25 18.06
N ALA A 80 13.95 11.60 16.94
CA ALA A 80 14.17 10.17 16.90
C ALA A 80 15.29 9.73 17.87
N TYR A 81 16.37 10.51 17.99
CA TYR A 81 17.47 10.19 18.91
C TYR A 81 17.11 10.43 20.37
N GLU A 82 16.34 11.49 20.69
CA GLU A 82 15.84 11.73 22.05
C GLU A 82 15.02 10.53 22.53
N ARG A 83 14.17 10.00 21.65
CA ARG A 83 13.37 8.80 21.94
C ARG A 83 14.22 7.55 22.11
N LEU A 84 15.17 7.30 21.21
CA LEU A 84 16.01 6.10 21.27
C LEU A 84 16.87 6.08 22.54
N ILE A 85 17.45 7.21 22.94
CA ILE A 85 18.24 7.31 24.17
C ILE A 85 17.37 7.04 25.40
N LEU A 86 16.15 7.60 25.44
CA LEU A 86 15.20 7.32 26.51
C LEU A 86 14.83 5.83 26.58
N ASP A 87 14.65 5.17 25.43
CA ASP A 87 14.35 3.73 25.38
C ASP A 87 15.52 2.90 25.95
N VAL A 88 16.79 3.29 25.71
CA VAL A 88 17.97 2.65 26.34
C VAL A 88 17.94 2.80 27.86
N MET A 89 17.63 4.00 28.36
CA MET A 89 17.53 4.26 29.81
C MET A 89 16.43 3.42 30.46
N ASN A 90 15.33 3.18 29.75
CA ASN A 90 14.22 2.34 30.20
C ASN A 90 14.45 0.84 29.95
N SER A 91 15.62 0.45 29.43
CA SER A 91 15.92 -0.93 29.00
C SER A 91 14.90 -1.50 27.99
N ASP A 92 14.24 -0.63 27.23
CA ASP A 92 13.27 -1.00 26.19
C ASP A 92 13.99 -1.19 24.85
N LYS A 93 13.92 -2.41 24.33
CA LYS A 93 14.64 -2.82 23.11
C LYS A 93 13.76 -2.86 21.86
N ARG A 94 12.49 -2.45 21.94
CA ARG A 94 11.51 -2.61 20.85
C ARG A 94 11.83 -1.81 19.59
N ASN A 95 12.51 -0.67 19.73
CA ASN A 95 12.88 0.20 18.60
C ASN A 95 14.29 -0.10 18.05
N PHE A 96 14.94 -1.16 18.54
CA PHE A 96 16.28 -1.58 18.11
C PHE A 96 16.19 -2.83 17.24
N VAL A 97 16.99 -2.84 16.17
CA VAL A 97 17.06 -3.98 15.24
C VAL A 97 17.70 -5.17 15.95
N ARG A 98 17.05 -6.33 15.87
CA ARG A 98 17.59 -7.57 16.43
C ARG A 98 18.59 -8.24 15.48
N THR A 99 19.45 -9.11 16.02
CA THR A 99 20.48 -9.81 15.23
C THR A 99 19.89 -10.73 14.16
N ASP A 100 18.76 -11.37 14.42
CA ASP A 100 18.03 -12.22 13.46
C ASP A 100 17.40 -11.38 12.35
N GLU A 101 16.76 -10.27 12.67
CA GLU A 101 16.21 -9.30 11.69
C GLU A 101 17.30 -8.75 10.76
N LEU A 102 18.47 -8.44 11.32
CA LEU A 102 19.61 -7.96 10.55
C LEU A 102 20.11 -9.03 9.57
N ARG A 103 20.25 -10.28 10.01
CA ARG A 103 20.67 -11.39 9.14
C ARG A 103 19.69 -11.62 8.00
N GLU A 104 18.39 -11.61 8.26
CA GLU A 104 17.37 -11.79 7.22
C GLU A 104 17.34 -10.63 6.23
N SER A 105 17.52 -9.40 6.72
CA SER A 105 17.63 -8.21 5.86
C SER A 105 18.81 -8.36 4.89
N TRP A 106 19.99 -8.74 5.38
CA TRP A 106 21.15 -8.99 4.52
C TRP A 106 20.93 -10.18 3.59
N ARG A 107 20.29 -11.27 4.03
CA ARG A 107 19.97 -12.42 3.17
C ARG A 107 19.12 -12.02 1.95
N ILE A 108 18.19 -11.09 2.12
CA ILE A 108 17.34 -10.59 1.03
C ILE A 108 18.11 -9.68 0.06
N PHE A 109 18.89 -8.73 0.57
CA PHE A 109 19.53 -7.71 -0.28
C PHE A 109 20.88 -8.13 -0.88
N THR A 110 21.67 -8.97 -0.20
CA THR A 110 22.99 -9.43 -0.66
C THR A 110 23.00 -9.96 -2.09
N PRO A 111 22.12 -10.88 -2.52
CA PRO A 111 22.17 -11.42 -3.89
C PRO A 111 21.84 -10.37 -4.96
N VAL A 112 21.08 -9.33 -4.61
CA VAL A 112 20.77 -8.22 -5.52
C VAL A 112 21.98 -7.29 -5.63
N LEU A 113 22.62 -6.97 -4.50
CA LEU A 113 23.82 -6.12 -4.45
C LEU A 113 25.00 -6.76 -5.18
N GLN A 114 25.26 -8.06 -4.95
CA GLN A 114 26.32 -8.80 -5.66
C GLN A 114 26.11 -8.78 -7.18
N LYS A 115 24.88 -9.01 -7.65
CA LYS A 115 24.56 -8.93 -9.08
C LYS A 115 24.73 -7.53 -9.66
N LEU A 116 24.45 -6.49 -8.88
CA LEU A 116 24.65 -5.10 -9.30
C LEU A 116 26.14 -4.78 -9.45
N ASP A 117 26.96 -5.23 -8.51
CA ASP A 117 28.42 -5.05 -8.53
C ASP A 117 29.09 -5.83 -9.67
N GLU A 118 28.69 -7.10 -9.88
CA GLU A 118 29.19 -7.94 -10.97
C GLU A 118 28.86 -7.35 -12.36
N LYS A 119 27.61 -6.94 -12.55
CA LYS A 119 27.13 -6.42 -13.84
C LYS A 119 27.51 -4.97 -14.09
N LYS A 120 28.02 -4.25 -13.07
CA LYS A 120 28.33 -2.82 -13.11
C LYS A 120 27.22 -2.00 -13.77
N VAL A 121 25.97 -2.27 -13.34
CA VAL A 121 24.78 -1.65 -13.95
C VAL A 121 24.87 -0.14 -13.78
N LYS A 122 24.90 0.60 -14.89
CA LYS A 122 24.90 2.07 -14.84
C LYS A 122 23.51 2.57 -14.43
N PRO A 123 23.40 3.43 -13.39
CA PRO A 123 22.13 4.00 -13.00
C PRO A 123 21.59 4.92 -14.11
N LEU A 124 20.27 4.95 -14.27
CA LEU A 124 19.63 5.87 -15.19
C LEU A 124 19.76 7.30 -14.66
N PRO A 125 20.26 8.26 -15.46
CA PRO A 125 20.35 9.65 -15.03
C PRO A 125 18.96 10.27 -14.93
N TYR A 126 18.77 11.15 -13.96
CA TYR A 126 17.57 11.98 -13.83
C TYR A 126 18.00 13.38 -13.34
N PRO A 127 17.34 14.47 -13.82
CA PRO A 127 17.67 15.82 -13.38
C PRO A 127 17.34 16.04 -11.90
N PHE A 128 18.09 16.93 -11.24
CA PHE A 128 17.84 17.30 -9.85
C PHE A 128 16.44 17.91 -9.69
N GLY A 129 15.72 17.51 -8.63
CA GLY A 129 14.38 18.00 -8.35
C GLY A 129 13.30 17.36 -9.21
N THR A 130 13.61 16.33 -9.98
CA THR A 130 12.59 15.52 -10.68
C THR A 130 12.10 14.38 -9.78
N PRO A 131 10.95 13.77 -10.07
CA PRO A 131 10.47 12.59 -9.36
C PRO A 131 11.32 11.33 -9.62
N GLY A 132 12.44 11.40 -10.35
CA GLY A 132 13.28 10.26 -10.71
C GLY A 132 13.14 9.91 -12.20
N PRO A 133 13.84 8.85 -12.66
CA PRO A 133 13.87 8.49 -14.08
C PRO A 133 12.50 8.00 -14.58
N ASP A 134 12.19 8.29 -15.85
CA ASP A 134 10.96 7.87 -16.51
C ASP A 134 10.80 6.35 -16.46
N GLY A 135 9.91 5.88 -15.59
CA GLY A 135 9.68 4.46 -15.34
C GLY A 135 9.85 4.04 -13.89
N ALA A 136 10.59 4.77 -13.05
CA ALA A 136 10.71 4.42 -11.63
C ALA A 136 9.38 4.64 -10.89
N VAL A 137 8.86 5.88 -10.91
CA VAL A 137 7.67 6.30 -10.14
C VAL A 137 6.36 5.70 -10.64
N GLY A 138 6.32 5.26 -11.91
CA GLY A 138 5.16 4.59 -12.48
C GLY A 138 5.13 3.09 -12.26
N THR A 139 6.26 2.45 -11.94
CA THR A 139 6.33 0.97 -11.94
C THR A 139 5.63 0.37 -10.73
N LEU A 140 5.80 0.90 -9.52
CA LEU A 140 5.05 0.38 -8.37
C LEU A 140 3.57 0.70 -8.46
N ARG A 141 3.20 1.92 -8.88
CA ARG A 141 1.79 2.29 -9.05
C ARG A 141 1.09 1.39 -10.08
N LYS A 142 1.71 1.17 -11.24
CA LYS A 142 1.21 0.22 -12.26
C LYS A 142 1.24 -1.23 -11.79
N ALA A 143 2.20 -1.63 -10.95
CA ALA A 143 2.27 -2.98 -10.39
C ALA A 143 1.17 -3.24 -9.36
N LEU A 144 0.74 -2.20 -8.64
CA LEU A 144 -0.39 -2.24 -7.70
C LEU A 144 -1.73 -2.19 -8.44
N GLU A 145 -1.83 -1.46 -9.56
CA GLU A 145 -3.05 -1.37 -10.39
C GLU A 145 -3.37 -2.63 -11.21
N LYS A 146 -2.44 -3.58 -11.34
CA LYS A 146 -2.72 -4.85 -12.05
C LYS A 146 -3.61 -5.74 -11.16
N PRO A 147 -4.79 -6.21 -11.63
CA PRO A 147 -5.59 -7.16 -10.87
C PRO A 147 -4.74 -8.41 -10.63
N ARG A 148 -4.41 -8.66 -9.37
CA ARG A 148 -3.62 -9.81 -8.96
C ARG A 148 -4.52 -11.04 -9.09
N VAL A 149 -4.56 -11.65 -10.28
CA VAL A 149 -5.19 -12.96 -10.50
C VAL A 149 -4.49 -13.91 -9.55
N LEU A 150 -5.22 -14.34 -8.51
CA LEU A 150 -4.73 -15.34 -7.58
C LEU A 150 -4.56 -16.62 -8.40
N ARG A 151 -3.32 -16.96 -8.76
CA ARG A 151 -3.02 -18.34 -9.19
C ARG A 151 -3.36 -19.21 -8.01
N GLY A 152 -4.41 -20.02 -8.15
CA GLY A 152 -4.76 -21.03 -7.17
C GLY A 152 -3.52 -21.84 -6.84
N SER A 153 -3.22 -21.95 -5.54
CA SER A 153 -2.17 -22.85 -5.07
C SER A 153 -2.58 -24.28 -5.46
N PRO A 154 -1.72 -25.06 -6.13
CA PRO A 154 -2.03 -26.42 -6.49
C PRO A 154 -1.71 -27.29 -5.28
N HIS A 155 -2.65 -27.50 -4.34
CA HIS A 155 -2.66 -28.64 -3.42
C HIS A 155 -4.01 -28.78 -2.69
N SER A 156 -4.85 -29.69 -3.19
CA SER A 156 -5.38 -30.86 -2.48
C SER A 156 -6.70 -31.32 -3.10
N ASN A 157 -6.65 -32.49 -3.72
CA ASN A 157 -7.83 -33.28 -4.08
C ASN A 157 -8.55 -33.68 -2.80
N GLY A 158 -9.87 -33.43 -2.73
CA GLY A 158 -10.68 -34.00 -1.66
C GLY A 158 -12.05 -33.36 -1.48
N LYS A 159 -13.02 -33.82 -2.29
CA LYS A 159 -14.46 -33.91 -1.97
C LYS A 159 -15.23 -32.61 -1.65
N SER A 160 -16.05 -32.19 -2.61
CA SER A 160 -17.44 -31.75 -2.35
C SER A 160 -18.19 -32.87 -1.59
N PRO A 161 -19.22 -32.64 -0.73
CA PRO A 161 -20.41 -31.86 -1.12
C PRO A 161 -21.22 -31.16 0.00
N SER A 162 -21.93 -30.09 -0.35
CA SER A 162 -23.27 -29.71 0.20
C SER A 162 -23.78 -28.48 -0.55
N LYS A 163 -24.53 -28.64 -1.64
CA LYS A 163 -26.01 -28.55 -1.66
C LYS A 163 -26.59 -27.67 -0.54
N PHE A 164 -26.91 -26.41 -0.86
CA PHE A 164 -28.17 -25.80 -0.46
C PHE A 164 -28.79 -25.07 -1.66
N SER A 165 -29.93 -25.62 -2.07
CA SER A 165 -30.85 -25.11 -3.07
C SER A 165 -31.86 -24.22 -2.36
N LEU A 166 -32.31 -23.14 -3.01
CA LEU A 166 -33.75 -22.92 -3.21
C LEU A 166 -33.98 -21.98 -4.39
N ARG A 167 -34.80 -22.47 -5.30
CA ARG A 167 -35.32 -21.83 -6.52
C ARG A 167 -36.36 -20.77 -6.14
N SER A 168 -36.48 -19.72 -6.94
CA SER A 168 -37.77 -19.35 -7.50
C SER A 168 -37.59 -18.74 -8.89
N THR A 169 -38.55 -19.07 -9.74
CA THR A 169 -38.51 -19.05 -11.20
C THR A 169 -38.89 -17.70 -11.80
N LEU A 170 -38.33 -17.48 -12.97
CA LEU A 170 -38.65 -16.51 -14.02
C LEU A 170 -40.13 -16.11 -14.11
N SER A 171 -40.33 -14.80 -14.19
CA SER A 171 -41.48 -14.13 -14.76
C SER A 171 -41.55 -14.38 -16.27
N GLY A 172 -42.75 -14.70 -16.76
CA GLY A 172 -43.11 -14.70 -18.19
C GLY A 172 -44.32 -13.80 -18.43
N ILE A 173 -44.08 -12.67 -19.09
CA ILE A 173 -44.74 -12.17 -20.32
C ILE A 173 -46.26 -12.41 -20.50
N VAL A 174 -46.98 -11.27 -20.54
CA VAL A 174 -48.10 -10.86 -21.43
C VAL A 174 -49.51 -11.45 -21.24
N ASN A 175 -50.44 -10.48 -21.14
CA ASN A 175 -51.92 -10.47 -21.10
C ASN A 175 -52.61 -11.05 -19.86
#